data_AF-A0A418VU30-F1
#
_entry.id   AF-A0A418VU30-F1
#
_cell.length_a   1.000
_cell.length_b   1.000
_cell.length_c   1.000
_cell.angle_alpha   90.00
_cell.angle_beta   90.00
_cell.angle_gamma   90.00
#
_symmetry.space_group_name_H-M   'P 1'
#
loop_
_entity.id
_entity.type
_entity.pdbx_description
1 polymer ?
#
loop_
_entity_poly.entity_id
_entity_poly.type
_entity_poly.pdbx_seq_one_letter_code
_entity_poly.pdbx_strand_id
1 'polypeptide(L)'
;MRYLAGQPLLSLPQSRRHSVVPVRGGRGTGPDLFPPSALPERGLALIRCQIEAVLAILLEYRFFFPDQTAILRRDERVMTAFRGLQTDVIAAISIELAAATAHSSVPPPEPQALARSLWLVVTGWVTFLLAQGRQIDRDSVHEVLEIALALVRPFIIEPRR
;
A
#
# COMPACT_ATOMS: atom_id res chain seq x y z
N MET A 1 -15.04 -28.63 56.12
CA MET A 1 -13.92 -27.67 56.02
C MET A 1 -12.66 -28.33 56.55
N ARG A 2 -11.73 -28.71 55.66
CA ARG A 2 -10.41 -29.23 56.03
C ARG A 2 -9.39 -28.58 55.09
N TYR A 3 -8.51 -27.76 55.65
CA TYR A 3 -7.29 -27.30 55.01
C TYR A 3 -6.27 -28.44 55.07
N LEU A 4 -5.70 -28.83 53.93
CA LEU A 4 -4.46 -29.59 53.88
C LEU A 4 -3.45 -28.79 53.07
N ALA A 5 -2.42 -28.37 53.81
CA ALA A 5 -1.19 -27.79 53.32
C ALA A 5 -0.35 -28.84 52.58
N GLY A 6 0.38 -28.42 51.55
CA GLY A 6 1.39 -29.25 50.90
C GLY A 6 1.65 -28.87 49.43
N GLN A 7 2.26 -27.71 49.19
CA GLN A 7 2.98 -27.47 47.94
C GLN A 7 4.45 -27.89 48.09
N PRO A 8 5.05 -28.45 47.04
CA PRO A 8 6.41 -28.15 46.66
C PRO A 8 6.45 -27.18 45.47
N LEU A 9 7.29 -26.15 45.63
CA LEU A 9 7.61 -25.10 44.68
C LEU A 9 8.09 -25.67 43.33
N LEU A 10 7.33 -25.44 42.27
CA LEU A 10 7.82 -25.57 40.90
C LEU A 10 8.74 -24.39 40.60
N SER A 11 10.02 -24.69 40.40
CA SER A 11 11.06 -23.74 40.02
C SER A 11 10.73 -23.09 38.67
N LEU A 12 10.64 -21.76 38.65
CA LEU A 12 10.56 -20.98 37.42
C LEU A 12 11.91 -21.04 36.68
N PRO A 13 11.92 -21.30 35.35
CA PRO A 13 13.16 -21.24 34.59
C PRO A 13 13.72 -19.81 34.57
N GLN A 14 15.02 -19.73 34.86
CA GLN A 14 15.77 -18.48 34.95
C GLN A 14 15.74 -17.68 33.65
N SER A 15 15.52 -16.39 33.82
CA SER A 15 15.58 -15.31 32.84
C SER A 15 16.85 -15.40 31.98
N ARG A 16 16.69 -15.78 30.70
CA ARG A 16 17.71 -15.50 29.68
C ARG A 16 17.68 -14.00 29.42
N ARG A 17 18.69 -13.30 29.94
CA ARG A 17 19.04 -11.93 29.54
C ARG A 17 19.34 -11.94 28.03
N HIS A 18 18.35 -11.60 27.22
CA HIS A 18 18.62 -11.21 25.84
C HIS A 18 19.30 -9.85 25.88
N SER A 19 20.56 -9.87 25.45
CA SER A 19 21.37 -8.71 25.16
C SER A 19 20.57 -7.74 24.28
N VAL A 20 20.29 -6.54 24.80
CA VAL A 20 19.73 -5.44 24.01
C VAL A 20 20.85 -4.98 23.08
N VAL A 21 20.80 -5.44 21.84
CA VAL A 21 21.62 -4.88 20.76
C VAL A 21 21.11 -3.47 20.50
N PRO A 22 21.97 -2.43 20.52
CA PRO A 22 21.54 -1.08 20.24
C PRO A 22 21.10 -1.01 18.76
N VAL A 23 19.84 -0.63 18.53
CA VAL A 23 19.33 -0.31 17.20
C VAL A 23 20.04 0.95 16.72
N ARG A 24 21.12 0.73 15.97
CA ARG A 24 21.83 1.78 15.23
C ARG A 24 20.85 2.32 14.19
N GLY A 25 20.59 3.63 14.23
CA GLY A 25 19.67 4.31 13.33
C GLY A 25 20.07 4.16 11.86
N GLY A 26 19.55 3.11 11.23
CA GLY A 26 19.44 3.02 9.77
C GLY A 26 18.10 3.61 9.38
N ARG A 27 18.11 4.60 8.47
CA ARG A 27 16.90 5.04 7.77
C ARG A 27 16.29 3.80 7.14
N GLY A 28 15.13 3.40 7.63
CA GLY A 28 14.49 2.16 7.25
C GLY A 28 14.12 2.19 5.77
N THR A 29 14.81 1.38 4.97
CA THR A 29 14.26 0.80 3.76
C THR A 29 13.17 -0.17 4.22
N GLY A 30 11.91 0.26 4.13
CA GLY A 30 10.82 -0.70 3.94
C GLY A 30 11.08 -1.52 2.66
N PRO A 31 10.28 -2.56 2.38
CA PRO A 31 10.27 -3.10 1.02
C PRO A 31 10.06 -1.89 0.08
N ASP A 32 10.98 -1.66 -0.85
CA ASP A 32 10.81 -0.65 -1.89
C ASP A 32 9.58 -1.06 -2.69
N LEU A 33 8.40 -0.57 -2.27
CA LEU A 33 7.12 -0.84 -2.92
C LEU A 33 7.12 -0.36 -4.37
N PHE A 34 8.04 0.56 -4.67
CA PHE A 34 8.38 0.98 -6.00
C PHE A 34 9.90 0.85 -6.12
N PRO A 35 10.44 -0.12 -6.90
CA PRO A 35 11.85 -0.09 -7.21
C PRO A 35 12.20 1.27 -7.83
N PRO A 36 13.39 1.85 -7.53
CA PRO A 36 13.84 3.05 -8.21
C PRO A 36 13.76 2.81 -9.72
N SER A 37 13.28 3.81 -10.44
CA SER A 37 12.89 3.90 -11.87
C SER A 37 13.89 3.33 -12.90
N ALA A 38 14.27 2.07 -12.75
CA ALA A 38 15.06 1.26 -13.68
C ALA A 38 14.16 0.47 -14.65
N LEU A 39 12.85 0.69 -14.56
CA LEU A 39 11.88 0.20 -15.51
C LEU A 39 12.06 0.98 -16.84
N PRO A 40 12.32 0.30 -17.97
CA PRO A 40 12.45 0.97 -19.28
C PRO A 40 11.14 1.64 -19.72
N GLU A 41 10.03 1.31 -19.07
CA GLU A 41 8.70 1.86 -19.34
C GLU A 41 8.59 3.34 -18.98
N ARG A 42 7.81 4.09 -19.77
CA ARG A 42 7.49 5.50 -19.52
C ARG A 42 6.00 5.75 -19.76
N GLY A 43 5.50 6.88 -19.24
CA GLY A 43 4.12 7.30 -19.45
C GLY A 43 3.12 6.25 -18.96
N LEU A 44 2.16 5.87 -19.81
CA LEU A 44 1.07 4.98 -19.44
C LEU A 44 1.55 3.56 -19.08
N ALA A 45 2.63 3.08 -19.70
CA ALA A 45 3.18 1.75 -19.42
C ALA A 45 3.78 1.69 -18.01
N LEU A 46 4.50 2.72 -17.58
CA LEU A 46 5.06 2.79 -16.23
C LEU A 46 3.95 2.81 -15.18
N ILE A 47 2.91 3.62 -15.41
CA ILE A 47 1.76 3.71 -14.50
C ILE A 47 1.03 2.36 -14.43
N ARG A 48 0.87 1.65 -15.55
CA ARG A 48 0.31 0.29 -15.56
C ARG A 48 1.11 -0.64 -14.65
N CYS A 49 2.44 -0.70 -14.81
CA CYS A 49 3.29 -1.56 -13.98
C CYS A 49 3.21 -1.20 -12.50
N GLN A 50 3.16 0.09 -12.16
CA GLN A 50 3.00 0.55 -10.78
C GLN A 50 1.65 0.14 -10.19
N ILE A 51 0.56 0.28 -10.96
CA ILE A 51 -0.77 -0.16 -10.50
C ILE A 51 -0.76 -1.68 -10.31
N GLU A 52 -0.24 -2.46 -11.25
CA GLU A 52 -0.15 -3.93 -11.12
C GLU A 52 0.64 -4.37 -9.89
N ALA A 53 1.74 -3.68 -9.55
CA ALA A 53 2.48 -3.93 -8.31
C ALA A 53 1.62 -3.66 -7.07
N VAL A 54 0.86 -2.56 -7.06
CA VAL A 54 -0.10 -2.26 -5.98
C VAL A 54 -1.19 -3.33 -5.90
N LEU A 55 -1.73 -3.80 -7.02
CA LEU A 55 -2.75 -4.84 -7.05
C LEU A 55 -2.26 -6.16 -6.45
N ALA A 56 -0.99 -6.52 -6.67
CA ALA A 56 -0.38 -7.69 -6.02
C ALA A 56 -0.37 -7.53 -4.49
N ILE A 57 -0.03 -6.34 -3.99
CA ILE A 57 -0.05 -6.02 -2.55
C ILE A 57 -1.49 -6.06 -2.02
N LEU A 58 -2.47 -5.47 -2.73
CA LEU A 58 -3.88 -5.51 -2.33
C LEU A 58 -4.38 -6.95 -2.20
N LEU A 59 -3.98 -7.83 -3.13
CA LEU A 59 -4.37 -9.23 -3.11
C LEU A 59 -3.71 -9.99 -1.94
N GLU A 60 -2.42 -9.76 -1.70
CA GLU A 60 -1.67 -10.39 -0.61
C GLU A 60 -2.21 -9.97 0.76
N TYR A 61 -2.48 -8.68 0.95
CA TYR A 61 -2.97 -8.10 2.20
C TYR A 61 -4.48 -7.88 2.21
N ARG A 62 -5.25 -8.62 1.40
CA ARG A 62 -6.70 -8.43 1.24
C ARG A 62 -7.52 -8.47 2.53
N PHE A 63 -7.02 -9.18 3.55
CA PHE A 63 -7.64 -9.27 4.87
C PHE A 63 -7.59 -7.95 5.67
N PHE A 64 -6.68 -7.04 5.34
CA PHE A 64 -6.52 -5.76 6.04
C PHE A 64 -7.64 -4.77 5.70
N PHE A 65 -8.10 -4.75 4.45
CA PHE A 65 -9.02 -3.75 3.93
C PHE A 65 -10.42 -3.74 4.58
N PRO A 66 -11.10 -4.88 4.82
CA PRO A 66 -12.42 -4.86 5.47
C PRO A 66 -12.42 -4.19 6.85
N ASP A 67 -11.34 -4.39 7.62
CA ASP A 67 -11.22 -3.86 8.99
C ASP A 67 -10.27 -2.65 9.10
N GLN A 68 -9.80 -2.11 7.96
CA GLN A 68 -8.75 -1.09 7.93
C GLN A 68 -9.06 0.06 8.87
N THR A 69 -10.25 0.64 8.80
CA THR A 69 -10.61 1.79 9.66
C THR A 69 -10.61 1.43 11.14
N ALA A 70 -11.05 0.22 11.51
CA ALA A 70 -11.05 -0.23 12.89
C ALA A 70 -9.61 -0.47 13.40
N ILE A 71 -8.75 -1.06 12.57
CA ILE A 71 -7.32 -1.28 12.87
C ILE A 71 -6.61 0.05 13.07
N LEU A 72 -6.75 0.98 12.11
CA LEU A 72 -6.08 2.29 12.17
C LEU A 72 -6.55 3.13 13.38
N ARG A 73 -7.81 3.01 13.80
CA ARG A 73 -8.31 3.70 15.01
C ARG A 73 -7.78 3.11 16.31
N ARG A 74 -7.45 1.82 16.33
CA ARG A 74 -7.01 1.10 17.53
C ARG A 74 -5.50 1.21 17.78
N ASP A 75 -4.70 1.43 16.74
CA ASP A 75 -3.24 1.52 16.84
C ASP A 75 -2.69 2.75 16.11
N GLU A 76 -2.25 3.75 16.90
CA GLU A 76 -1.68 5.00 16.40
C GLU A 76 -0.37 4.80 15.60
N ARG A 77 0.41 3.75 15.93
CA ARG A 77 1.65 3.45 15.20
C ARG A 77 1.33 2.97 13.80
N VAL A 78 0.33 2.09 13.67
CA VAL A 78 -0.15 1.62 12.37
C VAL A 78 -0.78 2.77 11.57
N MET A 79 -1.57 3.64 12.21
CA MET A 79 -2.10 4.85 11.57
C MET A 79 -1.00 5.76 11.04
N THR A 80 0.03 6.01 11.83
CA THR A 80 1.16 6.87 11.43
C THR A 80 1.94 6.26 10.27
N ALA A 81 2.26 4.97 10.35
CA ALA A 81 2.94 4.25 9.28
C ALA A 81 2.12 4.24 7.98
N PHE A 82 0.81 3.97 8.08
CA PHE A 82 -0.08 3.96 6.92
C PHE A 82 -0.21 5.34 6.26
N ARG A 83 -0.31 6.41 7.05
CA ARG A 83 -0.33 7.80 6.54
C ARG A 83 0.99 8.18 5.86
N GLY A 84 2.12 7.78 6.44
CA GLY A 84 3.45 7.97 5.83
C GLY A 84 3.52 7.27 4.47
N LEU A 85 3.19 5.99 4.44
CA LEU A 85 3.10 5.21 3.20
C LEU A 85 2.21 5.88 2.15
N GLN A 86 0.99 6.26 2.52
CA GLN A 86 0.06 6.92 1.62
C GLN A 86 0.64 8.23 1.06
N THR A 87 1.31 9.02 1.90
CA THR A 87 1.94 10.28 1.50
C THR A 87 3.06 10.03 0.48
N ASP A 88 3.93 9.06 0.77
CA ASP A 88 5.07 8.73 -0.09
C ASP A 88 4.62 8.17 -1.45
N VAL A 89 3.62 7.27 -1.45
CA VAL A 89 3.06 6.71 -2.68
C VAL A 89 2.43 7.80 -3.55
N ILE A 90 1.60 8.66 -2.95
CA ILE A 90 0.94 9.74 -3.69
C ILE A 90 1.97 10.73 -4.25
N ALA A 91 3.01 11.06 -3.47
CA ALA A 91 4.08 11.93 -3.94
C ALA A 91 4.84 11.31 -5.12
N ALA A 92 5.19 10.03 -5.03
CA ALA A 92 5.88 9.30 -6.11
C ALA A 92 5.04 9.27 -7.40
N ILE A 93 3.76 8.87 -7.30
CA ILE A 93 2.84 8.85 -8.46
C ILE A 93 2.67 10.26 -9.04
N SER A 94 2.57 11.29 -8.19
CA SER A 94 2.42 12.68 -8.63
C SER A 94 3.62 13.18 -9.44
N ILE A 95 4.84 12.78 -9.09
CA ILE A 95 6.05 13.14 -9.83
C ILE A 95 6.02 12.52 -11.24
N GLU A 96 5.69 11.24 -11.32
CA GLU A 96 5.58 10.53 -12.60
C GLU A 96 4.46 11.09 -13.48
N LEU A 97 3.30 11.40 -12.88
CA LEU A 97 2.21 12.05 -13.58
C LEU A 97 2.62 13.43 -14.11
N ALA A 98 3.30 14.25 -13.30
CA ALA A 98 3.75 15.57 -13.74
C ALA A 98 4.66 15.48 -14.98
N ALA A 99 5.57 14.50 -15.02
CA ALA A 99 6.41 14.24 -16.18
C ALA A 99 5.61 13.73 -17.38
N ALA A 100 4.69 12.78 -17.16
CA ALA A 100 3.89 12.16 -18.22
C ALA A 100 2.86 13.11 -18.86
N THR A 101 2.37 14.10 -18.10
CA THR A 101 1.38 15.06 -18.58
C THR A 101 1.97 16.39 -19.05
N ALA A 102 3.29 16.59 -18.93
CA ALA A 102 3.97 17.87 -19.20
C ALA A 102 3.72 18.43 -20.62
N HIS A 103 3.48 17.55 -21.59
CA HIS A 103 3.25 17.93 -22.99
C HIS A 103 1.80 17.73 -23.45
N SER A 104 0.89 17.38 -22.53
CA SER A 104 -0.50 17.05 -22.85
C SER A 104 -1.20 18.17 -23.62
N SER A 105 -1.92 17.81 -24.68
CA SER A 105 -2.79 18.75 -25.41
C SER A 105 -4.07 19.09 -24.63
N VAL A 106 -4.42 18.27 -23.64
CA VAL A 106 -5.55 18.51 -22.74
C VAL A 106 -4.99 18.97 -21.39
N PRO A 107 -5.43 20.11 -20.83
CA PRO A 107 -5.01 20.54 -19.51
C PRO A 107 -5.28 19.43 -18.48
N PRO A 108 -4.23 18.82 -17.89
CA PRO A 108 -4.44 17.79 -16.89
C PRO A 108 -4.97 18.43 -15.59
N PRO A 109 -5.72 17.68 -14.77
CA PRO A 109 -5.85 17.99 -13.37
C PRO A 109 -4.47 18.16 -12.74
N GLU A 110 -4.40 18.85 -11.61
CA GLU A 110 -3.17 18.95 -10.84
C GLU A 110 -2.62 17.53 -10.53
N PRO A 111 -1.34 17.23 -10.79
CA PRO A 111 -0.81 15.87 -10.71
C PRO A 111 -1.03 15.18 -9.36
N GLN A 112 -0.99 15.92 -8.25
CA GLN A 112 -1.23 15.36 -6.93
C GLN A 112 -2.71 15.00 -6.74
N ALA A 113 -3.65 15.78 -7.27
CA ALA A 113 -5.06 15.43 -7.30
C ALA A 113 -5.32 14.14 -8.09
N LEU A 114 -4.69 13.99 -9.27
CA LEU A 114 -4.82 12.79 -10.09
C LEU A 114 -4.19 11.56 -9.40
N ALA A 115 -3.04 11.73 -8.74
CA ALA A 115 -2.41 10.69 -7.92
C ALA A 115 -3.32 10.24 -6.76
N ARG A 116 -3.98 11.19 -6.07
CA ARG A 116 -4.97 10.87 -5.02
C ARG A 116 -6.16 10.10 -5.58
N SER A 117 -6.68 10.49 -6.75
CA SER A 117 -7.78 9.79 -7.41
C SER A 117 -7.40 8.34 -7.74
N LEU A 118 -6.21 8.12 -8.30
CA LEU A 118 -5.69 6.77 -8.55
C LEU A 118 -5.58 5.96 -7.26
N TRP A 119 -4.98 6.53 -6.22
CA TRP A 119 -4.83 5.86 -4.92
C TRP A 119 -6.19 5.43 -4.36
N LEU A 120 -7.18 6.34 -4.34
CA LEU A 120 -8.52 6.06 -3.82
C LEU A 120 -9.23 4.95 -4.60
N VAL A 121 -9.18 5.01 -5.94
CA VAL A 121 -9.82 4.01 -6.79
C VAL A 121 -9.19 2.63 -6.62
N VAL A 122 -7.85 2.56 -6.65
CA VAL A 122 -7.13 1.29 -6.55
C VAL A 122 -7.29 0.68 -5.16
N THR A 123 -7.01 1.43 -4.09
CA THR A 123 -7.09 0.91 -2.72
C THR A 123 -8.52 0.66 -2.22
N GLY A 124 -9.49 1.41 -2.74
CA GLY A 124 -10.91 1.21 -2.44
C GLY A 124 -11.53 0.01 -3.14
N TRP A 125 -10.86 -0.56 -4.16
CA TRP A 125 -11.41 -1.63 -4.99
C TRP A 125 -11.75 -2.89 -4.20
N VAL A 126 -10.88 -3.31 -3.28
CA VAL A 126 -11.13 -4.50 -2.44
C VAL A 126 -12.40 -4.31 -1.60
N THR A 127 -12.57 -3.15 -0.97
CA THR A 127 -13.77 -2.83 -0.19
C THR A 127 -15.03 -2.81 -1.05
N PHE A 128 -14.93 -2.29 -2.28
CA PHE A 128 -16.02 -2.32 -3.25
C PHE A 128 -16.43 -3.76 -3.61
N LEU A 129 -15.47 -4.63 -3.95
CA LEU A 129 -15.74 -6.03 -4.26
C LEU A 129 -16.39 -6.78 -3.08
N LEU A 130 -15.88 -6.55 -1.86
CA LEU A 130 -16.44 -7.13 -0.64
C LEU A 130 -17.87 -6.67 -0.39
N ALA A 131 -18.17 -5.39 -0.60
CA ALA A 131 -19.52 -4.85 -0.46
C ALA A 131 -20.52 -5.46 -1.48
N GLN A 132 -20.02 -5.93 -2.63
CA GLN A 132 -20.80 -6.67 -3.62
C GLN A 132 -20.91 -8.17 -3.33
N GLY A 133 -20.29 -8.68 -2.26
CA GLY A 133 -20.21 -10.11 -1.97
C GLY A 133 -19.36 -10.90 -2.98
N ARG A 134 -18.47 -10.22 -3.70
CA ARG A 134 -17.58 -10.85 -4.69
C ARG A 134 -16.36 -11.48 -4.02
N GLN A 135 -15.87 -12.55 -4.62
CA GLN A 135 -14.60 -13.15 -4.23
C GLN A 135 -13.44 -12.20 -4.52
N ILE A 136 -12.43 -12.20 -3.65
CA ILE A 136 -11.19 -11.43 -3.83
C ILE A 136 -10.09 -12.39 -4.29
N ASP A 137 -9.90 -12.44 -5.59
CA ASP A 137 -8.87 -13.20 -6.30
C ASP A 137 -8.11 -12.30 -7.28
N ARG A 138 -7.15 -12.88 -8.00
CA ARG A 138 -6.32 -12.12 -8.94
C ARG A 138 -7.18 -11.43 -10.00
N ASP A 139 -8.10 -12.15 -10.62
CA ASP A 139 -8.85 -11.64 -11.77
C ASP A 139 -9.77 -10.49 -11.36
N SER A 140 -10.52 -10.67 -10.27
CA SER A 140 -11.40 -9.63 -9.72
C SER A 140 -10.65 -8.37 -9.29
N VAL A 141 -9.46 -8.49 -8.69
CA VAL A 141 -8.65 -7.33 -8.32
C VAL A 141 -8.07 -6.63 -9.56
N HIS A 142 -7.72 -7.38 -10.61
CA HIS A 142 -7.20 -6.82 -11.86
C HIS A 142 -8.22 -6.01 -12.68
N GLU A 143 -9.52 -6.17 -12.45
CA GLU A 143 -10.56 -5.39 -13.13
C GLU A 143 -10.41 -3.87 -12.94
N VAL A 144 -9.85 -3.41 -11.81
CA VAL A 144 -9.66 -1.98 -11.56
C VAL A 144 -8.56 -1.37 -12.43
N LEU A 145 -7.68 -2.18 -13.03
CA LEU A 145 -6.54 -1.68 -13.78
C LEU A 145 -6.98 -0.79 -14.94
N GLU A 146 -7.92 -1.25 -15.76
CA GLU A 146 -8.39 -0.46 -16.90
C GLU A 146 -9.21 0.76 -16.46
N ILE A 147 -9.93 0.67 -15.32
CA ILE A 147 -10.63 1.81 -14.72
C ILE A 147 -9.62 2.89 -14.28
N ALA A 148 -8.58 2.49 -13.56
CA ALA A 148 -7.53 3.39 -13.09
C ALA A 148 -6.77 4.02 -14.26
N LEU A 149 -6.42 3.24 -15.29
CA LEU A 149 -5.75 3.76 -16.49
C LEU A 149 -6.65 4.72 -17.28
N ALA A 150 -7.96 4.50 -17.32
CA ALA A 150 -8.89 5.40 -17.99
C ALA A 150 -8.90 6.81 -17.35
N LEU A 151 -8.58 6.94 -16.05
CA LEU A 151 -8.49 8.25 -15.38
C LEU A 151 -7.33 9.10 -15.88
N VAL A 152 -6.22 8.47 -16.29
CA VAL A 152 -4.99 9.17 -16.66
C VAL A 152 -4.74 9.20 -18.16
N ARG A 153 -5.28 8.23 -18.90
CA ARG A 153 -5.09 8.07 -20.36
C ARG A 153 -5.33 9.35 -21.17
N PRO A 154 -6.36 10.18 -20.90
CA PRO A 154 -6.60 11.41 -21.67
C PRO A 154 -5.48 12.45 -21.58
N PHE A 155 -4.64 12.35 -20.54
CA PHE A 155 -3.63 13.35 -20.20
C PHE A 155 -2.20 12.91 -20.51
N ILE A 156 -2.01 11.65 -20.86
CA ILE A 156 -0.69 11.08 -21.11
C ILE A 156 -0.49 10.98 -22.61
N ILE A 157 0.55 11.65 -23.10
CA ILE A 157 0.97 11.50 -24.50
C ILE A 157 1.92 10.32 -24.58
N GLU A 158 1.52 9.28 -25.29
CA GLU A 158 2.44 8.23 -25.68
C GLU A 158 3.41 8.78 -26.74
N PRO A 159 4.74 8.63 -26.55
CA PRO A 159 5.68 8.97 -27.60
C PRO A 159 5.38 8.07 -28.81
N ARG A 160 5.02 8.68 -29.94
CA ARG A 160 4.89 7.96 -31.20
C ARG A 160 6.24 7.27 -31.47
N ARG A 161 6.22 5.94 -31.51
CA ARG A 161 7.36 5.13 -31.97
C ARG A 161 7.58 5.32 -33.45
#